data_AF-A0A7K4HLP7-F1
#
_entry.id   AF-A0A7K4HLP7-F1
#
_cell.length_a   1.000
_cell.length_b   1.000
_cell.length_c   1.000
_cell.angle_alpha   90.00
_cell.angle_beta   90.00
_cell.angle_gamma   90.00
#
_symmetry.space_group_name_H-M   'P 1'
#
loop_
_entity.id
_entity.type
_entity.pdbx_description
1 polymer ?
#
loop_
_entity_poly.entity_id
_entity_poly.type
_entity_poly.pdbx_seq_one_letter_code
_entity_poly.pdbx_strand_id
1 'polypeptide(L)' 'MALNERLTAVLREDLGPSAGIVLSRCTKKSLGKSPADLTPADLPALAEACHRAVGPALGENVAARIRQDILALQA' A
#
# COMPACT_ATOMS: atom_id res chain seq x y z
N MET A 1 10.80 12.43 4.82
CA MET A 1 10.25 11.07 5.01
C MET A 1 10.00 10.47 3.65
N ALA A 2 10.46 9.25 3.40
CA ALA A 2 10.22 8.58 2.13
C ALA A 2 8.73 8.21 2.00
N LEU A 3 8.20 8.21 0.77
CA LEU A 3 6.83 7.75 0.47
C LEU A 3 6.58 6.34 1.03
N ASN A 4 7.61 5.49 0.95
CA ASN A 4 7.63 4.14 1.51
C ASN A 4 7.29 4.11 3.00
N GLU A 5 7.84 5.04 3.79
CA GLU A 5 7.67 4.99 5.24
C GLU A 5 6.24 5.39 5.62
N ARG A 6 5.70 6.39 4.92
CA ARG A 6 4.29 6.81 5.06
C ARG A 6 3.35 5.67 4.70
N LEU A 7 3.61 4.98 3.58
CA LEU A 7 2.83 3.83 3.15
C LEU A 7 2.93 2.67 4.14
N THR A 8 4.12 2.39 4.65
CA THR A 8 4.33 1.35 5.66
C THR A 8 3.60 1.70 6.96
N ALA A 9 3.58 2.97 7.36
CA ALA A 9 2.88 3.43 8.55
C ALA A 9 1.36 3.26 8.41
N VAL A 10 0.76 3.74 7.31
CA VAL A 10 -0.66 3.54 6.98
C VAL A 10 -1.01 2.06 6.99
N LEU A 11 -0.25 1.25 6.25
CA LEU A 11 -0.49 -0.19 6.20
C LEU A 11 -0.33 -0.84 7.57
N ARG A 12 0.56 -0.35 8.43
CA ARG A 12 0.79 -0.91 9.77
C ARG A 12 -0.40 -0.66 10.71
N GLU A 13 -1.17 0.40 10.53
CA GLU A 13 -2.37 0.62 11.35
C GLU A 13 -3.42 -0.47 11.14
N ASP A 14 -3.64 -0.91 9.91
CA ASP A 14 -4.64 -1.95 9.59
C ASP A 14 -4.05 -3.38 9.49
N LEU A 15 -2.85 -3.56 8.91
CA LEU A 15 -2.20 -4.88 8.72
C LEU A 15 -1.22 -5.26 9.84
N GLY A 16 -0.88 -4.32 10.73
CA GLY A 16 0.10 -4.54 11.78
C GLY A 16 1.49 -4.93 11.22
N PRO A 17 2.12 -6.01 11.74
CA PRO A 17 3.46 -6.42 11.32
C PRO A 17 3.53 -6.88 9.84
N SER A 18 2.41 -7.27 9.23
CA SER A 18 2.34 -7.72 7.84
C SER A 18 2.43 -6.59 6.81
N ALA A 19 2.34 -5.33 7.26
CA ALA A 19 2.39 -4.14 6.40
C ALA A 19 3.61 -4.10 5.47
N GLY A 20 4.81 -4.39 5.99
CA GLY A 20 6.04 -4.37 5.19
C GLY A 20 6.05 -5.43 4.09
N ILE A 21 5.51 -6.62 4.36
CA ILE A 21 5.41 -7.71 3.38
C ILE A 21 4.40 -7.36 2.29
N VAL A 22 3.23 -6.85 2.68
CA VAL A 22 2.19 -6.44 1.73
C VAL A 22 2.68 -5.30 0.84
N LEU A 23 3.30 -4.27 1.42
CA LEU A 23 3.87 -3.17 0.65
C LEU A 23 4.89 -3.67 -0.37
N SER A 24 5.87 -4.45 0.08
CA SER A 24 6.95 -4.97 -0.77
C SER A 24 6.42 -5.88 -1.88
N ARG A 25 5.40 -6.69 -1.58
CA ARG A 25 4.71 -7.53 -2.57
C ARG A 25 3.94 -6.68 -3.59
N CYS A 26 3.22 -5.65 -3.14
CA CYS A 26 2.44 -4.79 -4.02
C CYS A 26 3.34 -3.94 -4.92
N THR A 27 4.43 -3.38 -4.40
CA THR A 27 5.41 -2.61 -5.20
C THR A 27 6.11 -3.49 -6.23
N LYS A 28 6.56 -4.70 -5.84
CA LYS A 28 7.16 -5.63 -6.81
C LYS A 28 6.15 -6.10 -7.85
N LYS A 29 4.93 -6.45 -7.45
CA LYS A 29 3.94 -7.05 -8.35
C LYS A 29 3.30 -6.04 -9.31
N SER A 30 2.97 -4.83 -8.84
CA SER A 30 2.33 -3.82 -9.70
C SER A 30 3.33 -2.99 -10.49
N LEU A 31 4.44 -2.60 -9.86
CA LEU A 31 5.32 -1.60 -10.44
C LEU A 31 6.64 -2.20 -10.91
N GLY A 32 7.01 -3.38 -10.41
CA GLY A 32 8.34 -3.97 -10.66
C GLY A 32 9.47 -3.18 -9.99
N LYS A 33 9.15 -2.24 -9.10
CA LYS A 33 10.11 -1.35 -8.44
C LYS A 33 10.22 -1.67 -6.96
N SER A 34 11.30 -1.21 -6.34
CA SER A 34 11.46 -1.22 -4.90
C SER A 34 10.56 -0.17 -4.25
N PRO A 35 10.07 -0.40 -3.01
CA PRO A 35 9.29 0.60 -2.27
C PRO A 35 10.05 1.91 -2.05
N ALA A 36 11.38 1.90 -2.10
CA ALA A 36 12.23 3.10 -2.02
C ALA A 36 12.18 3.98 -3.30
N ASP A 37 11.89 3.41 -4.47
CA ASP A 37 11.81 4.10 -5.77
C ASP A 37 10.37 4.50 -6.14
N LEU A 38 9.46 4.44 -5.16
CA LEU A 38 8.06 4.81 -5.38
C LEU A 38 7.93 6.30 -5.61
N THR A 39 7.26 6.65 -6.71
CA THR A 39 6.86 8.03 -7.00
C THR A 39 5.37 8.21 -6.72
N PRO A 40 4.89 9.44 -6.48
CA PRO A 40 3.46 9.69 -6.29
C PRO A 40 2.59 9.27 -7.49
N ALA A 41 3.15 9.20 -8.70
CA ALA A 41 2.46 8.68 -9.88
C ALA A 41 2.15 7.17 -9.78
N ASP A 42 2.90 6.43 -8.95
CA ASP A 42 2.75 5.00 -8.75
C ASP A 42 1.73 4.66 -7.63
N LEU A 43 1.32 5.64 -6.81
CA LEU A 43 0.37 5.47 -5.69
C LEU A 43 -0.97 4.86 -6.10
N PRO A 44 -1.66 5.28 -7.19
CA PRO A 44 -2.95 4.70 -7.55
C PRO A 44 -2.84 3.21 -7.92
N ALA A 45 -1.78 2.84 -8.66
CA ALA A 45 -1.51 1.44 -9.02
C ALA A 45 -1.17 0.61 -7.77
N LEU A 46 -0.47 1.19 -6.80
CA LEU A 46 -0.18 0.56 -5.52
C LEU A 46 -1.44 0.39 -4.66
N ALA A 47 -2.31 1.39 -4.62
CA ALA A 47 -3.54 1.39 -3.84
C ALA A 47 -4.49 0.26 -4.28
N GLU A 48 -4.66 0.07 -5.60
CA GLU A 48 -5.43 -1.07 -6.13
C GLU A 48 -4.78 -2.42 -5.84
N ALA A 49 -3.44 -2.48 -5.89
CA ALA A 49 -2.71 -3.71 -5.60
C ALA A 49 -2.86 -4.13 -4.14
N CYS A 50 -2.70 -3.18 -3.23
CA CYS A 50 -2.95 -3.36 -1.80
C CYS A 50 -4.41 -3.75 -1.57
N HIS A 51 -5.37 -3.06 -2.18
CA HIS A 51 -6.79 -3.42 -2.09
C HIS A 51 -7.04 -4.89 -2.46
N ARG A 52 -6.55 -5.34 -3.63
CA ARG A 52 -6.71 -6.74 -4.07
C ARG A 52 -5.95 -7.75 -3.22
N ALA A 53 -4.78 -7.37 -2.68
CA ALA A 53 -4.00 -8.26 -1.84
C ALA A 53 -4.63 -8.45 -0.45
N VAL A 54 -5.24 -7.39 0.08
CA VAL A 54 -5.73 -7.32 1.45
C VAL A 54 -7.22 -7.68 1.54
N GLY A 55 -8.01 -7.40 0.50
CA GLY A 55 -9.44 -7.75 0.42
C GLY A 55 -9.79 -9.18 0.84
N PRO A 56 -9.16 -10.23 0.29
CA PRO A 56 -9.42 -11.61 0.71
C PRO A 56 -8.89 -11.95 2.11
N ALA A 57 -7.98 -11.16 2.68
CA ALA A 57 -7.33 -11.44 3.97
C ALA A 57 -8.00 -10.72 5.15
N LEU A 58 -8.34 -9.44 5.00
CA LEU A 58 -8.91 -8.58 6.05
C LEU A 58 -10.34 -8.12 5.76
N GLY A 59 -10.87 -8.40 4.56
CA GLY A 59 -12.19 -7.97 4.12
C GLY A 59 -12.17 -6.63 3.36
N GLU A 60 -13.28 -6.39 2.64
CA GLU A 60 -13.43 -5.26 1.73
C GLU A 60 -13.36 -3.90 2.43
N ASN A 61 -13.88 -3.79 3.67
CA ASN A 61 -13.83 -2.56 4.47
C ASN A 61 -12.39 -2.10 4.73
N VAL A 62 -11.53 -3.03 5.18
CA VAL A 62 -10.14 -2.72 5.49
C VAL A 62 -9.34 -2.44 4.22
N ALA A 63 -9.58 -3.23 3.16
CA ALA A 63 -8.97 -3.00 1.86
C ALA A 63 -9.33 -1.63 1.28
N ALA A 64 -10.59 -1.20 1.41
CA ALA A 64 -11.05 0.11 0.97
C ALA A 64 -10.42 1.26 1.77
N ARG A 65 -10.28 1.12 3.09
CA ARG A 65 -9.56 2.10 3.93
C ARG A 65 -8.12 2.25 3.48
N ILE A 66 -7.37 1.15 3.42
CA ILE A 66 -5.97 1.15 2.97
C ILE A 66 -5.83 1.82 1.60
N ARG A 67 -6.72 1.52 0.65
CA ARG A 67 -6.72 2.16 -0.67
C ARG A 67 -6.90 3.67 -0.57
N GLN A 68 -7.88 4.12 0.22
CA GLN A 68 -8.16 5.55 0.45
C GLN A 68 -6.96 6.25 1.10
N ASP A 69 -6.37 5.67 2.15
CA ASP A 69 -5.20 6.25 2.83
C ASP A 69 -3.98 6.35 1.90
N ILE A 70 -3.72 5.33 1.07
CA ILE A 70 -2.65 5.38 0.06
C ILE A 70 -2.90 6.51 -0.94
N LEU A 71 -4.14 6.70 -1.40
CA LEU A 71 -4.50 7.79 -2.30
C LEU A 71 -4.43 9.16 -1.62
N ALA A 72 -4.75 9.24 -0.32
CA ALA A 72 -4.64 10.46 0.46
C ALA A 72 -3.18 10.92 0.63
N LEU A 73 -2.21 10.00 0.55
CA LEU A 73 -0.78 10.35 0.54
C LEU A 73 -0.32 11.02 -0.77
N GLN A 74 -1.15 11.02 -1.82
CA GLN A 74 -0.89 11.72 -3.08
C GLN A 74 -1.20 13.23 -2.99
N ALA A 75 -1.95 13.66 -1.97
CA ALA A 75 -2.38 15.05 -1.76
C ALA A 75 -1.34 15.90 -1.02
#